data_AF-A0A382HE63-F1
#
_entry.id   AF-A0A382HE63-F1
#
_cell.length_a   1.000
_cell.length_b   1.000
_cell.length_c   1.000
_cell.angle_alpha   90.00
_cell.angle_beta   90.00
_cell.angle_gamma   90.00
#
_symmetry.space_group_name_H-M   'P 1'
#
loop_
_entity.id
_entity.type
_entity.pdbx_description
1 polymer ?
#
loop_
_entity_poly.entity_id
_entity_poly.type
_entity_poly.pdbx_seq_one_letter_code
_entity_poly.pdbx_strand_id
1 'polypeptide(L)'
;RAFDVLTNATPATVITEEDEVETTVGGAIAVRGSFLIDEEGVVRHAVINDLPLGRNIDEMLRMVDALSHNQEHGEVCPAGWQKGKDAMAESPEGVSSYLSSHSESL
;
A
#
# COMPACT_ATOMS: atom_id res chain seq x y z
N ARG A 1 14.58 -18.20 9.78
CA ARG A 1 13.58 -17.94 8.74
C ARG A 1 13.99 -16.63 8.10
N ALA A 2 14.82 -16.68 7.06
CA ALA A 2 15.08 -15.45 6.32
C ALA A 2 13.79 -15.07 5.58
N PHE A 3 13.59 -13.80 5.29
CA PHE A 3 12.49 -13.28 4.48
C PHE A 3 13.15 -12.39 3.45
N ASP A 4 12.92 -12.63 2.17
CA ASP A 4 13.31 -11.68 1.16
C ASP A 4 12.10 -10.83 0.77
N VAL A 5 12.32 -9.55 0.96
CA VAL A 5 11.35 -8.46 0.86
C VAL A 5 11.82 -7.42 -0.12
N LEU A 6 13.00 -7.60 -0.71
CA LEU A 6 13.80 -6.52 -1.27
C LEU A 6 13.84 -6.63 -2.78
N THR A 7 12.92 -5.92 -3.42
CA THR A 7 13.14 -5.45 -4.78
C THR A 7 14.45 -4.63 -4.81
N ASN A 8 15.52 -5.19 -5.42
CA ASN A 8 16.87 -4.63 -5.70
C ASN A 8 18.08 -5.05 -4.82
N ALA A 9 18.06 -6.18 -4.10
CA ALA A 9 19.28 -6.70 -3.47
C ALA A 9 20.22 -7.41 -4.48
N THR A 10 21.51 -7.59 -4.13
CA THR A 10 22.53 -8.33 -4.93
C THR A 10 22.66 -9.78 -4.45
N PRO A 11 22.68 -10.80 -5.33
CA PRO A 11 22.68 -12.23 -4.93
C PRO A 11 23.84 -12.63 -4.00
N ALA A 12 23.60 -13.56 -3.09
CA ALA A 12 24.58 -14.17 -2.19
C ALA A 12 24.39 -15.69 -2.09
N THR A 13 25.46 -16.48 -2.13
CA THR A 13 25.38 -17.94 -2.06
C THR A 13 25.31 -18.46 -0.63
N VAL A 14 24.36 -19.36 -0.36
CA VAL A 14 24.13 -20.08 0.89
C VAL A 14 24.36 -21.57 0.65
N ILE A 15 25.33 -22.14 1.35
CA ILE A 15 25.69 -23.56 1.27
C ILE A 15 24.99 -24.32 2.40
N THR A 16 24.30 -25.41 2.07
CA THR A 16 23.67 -26.34 3.02
C THR A 16 24.31 -27.72 2.91
N GLU A 17 23.96 -28.66 3.81
CA GLU A 17 24.54 -30.02 3.83
C GLU A 17 24.18 -30.86 2.59
N GLU A 18 23.13 -30.47 1.87
CA GLU A 18 22.62 -31.17 0.67
C GLU A 18 22.96 -30.40 -0.63
N ASP A 19 22.96 -29.05 -0.62
CA ASP A 19 23.14 -28.23 -1.83
C ASP A 19 23.74 -26.83 -1.57
N GLU A 20 24.28 -26.20 -2.63
CA GLU A 20 24.75 -24.81 -2.68
C GLU A 20 23.74 -23.91 -3.43
N VAL A 21 23.26 -22.82 -2.82
CA VAL A 21 22.13 -22.02 -3.32
C VAL A 21 22.48 -20.53 -3.43
N GLU A 22 22.47 -19.93 -4.62
CA GLU A 22 22.54 -18.47 -4.77
C GLU A 22 21.19 -17.79 -4.46
N THR A 23 21.20 -16.81 -3.57
CA THR A 23 20.03 -16.12 -3.02
C THR A 23 20.30 -14.61 -2.84
N THR A 24 19.50 -13.74 -3.47
CA THR A 24 19.07 -12.45 -2.87
C THR A 24 17.97 -12.61 -1.83
N VAL A 25 17.57 -13.86 -1.67
CA VAL A 25 16.27 -14.48 -1.77
C VAL A 25 16.40 -15.74 -0.89
N GLY A 26 16.72 -15.54 0.39
CA GLY A 26 16.90 -16.60 1.38
C GLY A 26 15.65 -16.74 2.23
N GLY A 27 14.60 -16.07 1.77
CA GLY A 27 13.33 -15.89 2.39
C GLY A 27 12.59 -17.19 2.64
N ALA A 28 12.96 -18.02 3.61
CA ALA A 28 12.24 -19.25 3.97
C ALA A 28 10.71 -19.06 4.10
N ILE A 29 10.24 -17.82 4.32
CA ILE A 29 8.83 -17.46 4.33
C ILE A 29 8.68 -16.05 3.72
N ALA A 30 7.51 -15.73 3.16
CA ALA A 30 7.14 -14.39 2.68
C ALA A 30 6.64 -13.49 3.83
N VAL A 31 7.00 -12.21 3.80
CA VAL A 31 6.45 -11.24 4.77
C VAL A 31 4.97 -11.00 4.50
N ARG A 32 4.31 -10.24 5.36
CA ARG A 32 2.88 -9.94 5.23
C ARG A 32 2.66 -8.77 4.28
N GLY A 33 2.91 -8.99 3.00
CA GLY A 33 2.60 -8.05 1.92
C GLY A 33 1.11 -8.03 1.59
N SER A 34 0.57 -6.88 1.22
CA SER A 34 -0.77 -6.73 0.65
C SER A 34 -0.77 -5.62 -0.39
N PHE A 35 -1.38 -5.91 -1.53
CA PHE A 35 -1.37 -5.04 -2.70
C PHE A 35 -2.80 -4.83 -3.17
N LEU A 36 -3.17 -3.58 -3.41
CA LEU A 36 -4.36 -3.23 -4.16
C LEU A 36 -3.96 -3.09 -5.63
N ILE A 37 -4.53 -3.94 -6.47
CA ILE A 37 -4.31 -3.98 -7.90
C ILE A 37 -5.64 -3.65 -8.55
N ASP A 38 -5.65 -2.68 -9.46
CA ASP A 38 -6.85 -2.26 -10.15
C ASP A 38 -7.20 -3.15 -11.36
N GLU A 39 -8.25 -2.79 -12.07
CA GLU A 39 -8.76 -3.50 -13.26
C GLU A 39 -7.77 -3.51 -14.43
N GLU A 40 -6.79 -2.59 -14.43
CA GLU A 40 -5.75 -2.44 -15.44
C GLU A 40 -4.47 -3.22 -15.08
N GLY A 41 -4.46 -3.89 -13.92
CA GLY A 41 -3.32 -4.63 -13.41
C GLY A 41 -2.24 -3.75 -12.78
N VAL A 42 -2.54 -2.49 -12.47
CA VAL A 42 -1.61 -1.54 -11.86
C VAL A 42 -1.69 -1.61 -10.34
N VAL A 43 -0.54 -1.69 -9.68
CA VAL A 43 -0.48 -1.62 -8.21
C VAL A 43 -0.75 -0.17 -7.77
N ARG A 44 -1.85 0.06 -7.06
CA ARG A 44 -2.27 1.37 -6.57
C ARG A 44 -1.89 1.61 -5.10
N HIS A 45 -1.77 0.55 -4.32
CA HIS A 45 -1.40 0.63 -2.91
C HIS A 45 -0.69 -0.64 -2.47
N ALA A 46 0.31 -0.49 -1.61
CA ALA A 46 1.10 -1.60 -1.06
C ALA A 46 1.38 -1.38 0.43
N VAL A 47 1.18 -2.42 1.23
CA VAL A 47 1.56 -2.47 2.64
C VAL A 47 2.40 -3.70 2.88
N ILE A 48 3.49 -3.54 3.62
CA ILE A 48 4.40 -4.62 3.98
C ILE A 48 4.58 -4.60 5.49
N ASN A 49 4.08 -5.63 6.15
CA ASN A 49 4.23 -5.80 7.59
C ASN A 49 5.23 -6.91 7.91
N ASP A 50 6.02 -6.71 8.97
CA ASP A 50 6.84 -7.76 9.56
C ASP A 50 5.94 -8.87 10.16
N LEU A 51 6.51 -10.05 10.38
CA LEU A 51 5.81 -11.25 10.82
C LEU A 51 4.90 -11.12 12.05
N PRO A 52 5.28 -10.43 13.14
CA PRO A 52 4.41 -10.33 14.31
C PRO A 52 3.28 -9.31 14.10
N LEU A 53 3.34 -8.50 13.04
CA LEU A 53 2.42 -7.40 12.81
C LEU A 53 1.30 -7.83 11.87
N GLY A 54 0.10 -7.98 12.44
CA GLY A 54 -1.12 -8.21 11.68
C GLY A 54 -1.41 -7.04 10.72
N ARG A 55 -2.23 -7.31 9.70
CA ARG A 55 -2.71 -6.29 8.78
C ARG A 55 -4.05 -5.74 9.26
N ASN A 56 -4.38 -4.52 8.86
CA ASN A 56 -5.70 -3.94 9.11
C ASN A 56 -6.61 -4.14 7.88
N ILE A 57 -7.67 -4.93 8.04
CA ILE A 57 -8.63 -5.21 6.96
C ILE A 57 -9.49 -3.99 6.62
N ASP A 58 -9.88 -3.21 7.63
CA ASP A 58 -10.67 -2.00 7.41
C ASP A 58 -9.90 -1.00 6.56
N GLU A 59 -8.57 -0.93 6.73
CA GLU A 59 -7.71 -0.08 5.89
C GLU A 59 -7.62 -0.60 4.45
N MET A 60 -7.58 -1.91 4.25
CA MET A 60 -7.61 -2.48 2.89
C MET A 60 -8.92 -2.15 2.17
N LEU A 61 -10.05 -2.29 2.86
CA LEU A 61 -11.36 -1.94 2.32
C LEU A 61 -11.46 -0.42 2.06
N ARG A 62 -10.95 0.40 2.98
CA ARG A 62 -10.90 1.86 2.82
C ARG A 62 -10.13 2.27 1.57
N MET A 63 -9.02 1.61 1.27
CA MET A 63 -8.24 1.87 0.05
C MET A 63 -8.97 1.44 -1.23
N VAL A 64 -9.76 0.35 -1.19
CA VAL A 64 -10.64 -0.03 -2.31
C VAL A 64 -11.71 1.03 -2.54
N ASP A 65 -12.40 1.47 -1.48
CA ASP A 65 -13.40 2.54 -1.59
C ASP A 65 -12.80 3.86 -2.10
N ALA A 66 -11.58 4.21 -1.65
CA ALA A 66 -10.90 5.43 -2.09
C ALA A 66 -10.52 5.39 -3.57
N LEU A 67 -10.03 4.23 -4.05
CA LEU A 67 -9.75 4.02 -5.46
C LEU A 67 -11.03 4.10 -6.29
N SER A 68 -12.11 3.43 -5.84
CA SER A 68 -13.41 3.48 -6.51
C SER A 68 -13.96 4.90 -6.59
N HIS A 69 -13.88 5.69 -5.51
CA HIS A 69 -14.31 7.10 -5.49
C HIS A 69 -13.52 7.94 -6.48
N ASN A 70 -12.20 7.78 -6.50
CA ASN A 70 -11.34 8.51 -7.43
C ASN A 70 -11.65 8.15 -8.89
N GLN A 71 -11.86 6.88 -9.21
CA GLN A 71 -12.19 6.43 -10.57
C GLN A 71 -13.59 6.91 -11.01
N GLU A 72 -14.58 6.97 -10.11
CA GLU A 72 -15.94 7.38 -10.43
C GLU A 72 -16.10 8.90 -10.54
N HIS A 73 -15.44 9.66 -9.65
CA HIS A 73 -15.66 11.09 -9.51
C HIS A 73 -14.49 11.97 -9.98
N GLY A 74 -13.28 11.40 -10.15
CA GLY A 74 -12.07 12.16 -10.44
C GLY A 74 -11.55 13.00 -9.27
N GLU A 75 -12.10 12.82 -8.07
CA GLU A 75 -11.70 13.53 -6.86
C GLU A 75 -10.62 12.75 -6.10
N VAL A 76 -9.74 13.45 -5.40
CA VAL A 76 -8.72 12.85 -4.54
C VAL A 76 -9.22 12.68 -3.12
N CYS A 77 -8.84 11.57 -2.50
CA CYS A 77 -9.24 11.21 -1.14
C CYS A 77 -8.20 11.74 -0.11
N PRO A 78 -8.56 12.69 0.78
CA PRO A 78 -7.66 13.24 1.78
C PRO A 78 -7.26 12.23 2.88
N ALA A 79 -6.36 12.64 3.78
CA ALA A 79 -5.88 11.78 4.85
C ALA A 79 -7.03 11.26 5.74
N GLY A 80 -7.05 9.95 5.99
CA GLY A 80 -8.12 9.32 6.77
C GLY A 80 -9.51 9.36 6.14
N TRP A 81 -9.60 9.67 4.84
CA TRP A 81 -10.85 9.64 4.09
C TRP A 81 -11.50 8.25 4.19
N GLN A 82 -12.82 8.25 4.37
CA GLN A 82 -13.66 7.06 4.39
C GLN A 82 -14.88 7.34 3.51
N LYS A 83 -15.48 6.28 2.98
CA LYS A 83 -16.68 6.37 2.17
C LYS A 83 -17.75 7.25 2.82
N GLY A 84 -18.24 8.23 2.07
CA GLY A 84 -19.23 9.21 2.53
C GLY A 84 -18.65 10.46 3.21
N LYS A 85 -17.33 10.57 3.40
CA LYS A 85 -16.67 11.82 3.78
C LYS A 85 -16.35 12.68 2.56
N ASP A 86 -16.20 13.98 2.81
CA ASP A 86 -15.82 14.94 1.79
C ASP A 86 -14.45 14.59 1.19
N ALA A 87 -14.43 14.46 -0.14
CA ALA A 87 -13.22 14.36 -0.94
C ALA A 87 -12.79 15.76 -1.43
N MET A 88 -11.75 15.82 -2.25
CA MET A 88 -11.14 17.08 -2.69
C MET A 88 -10.89 17.06 -4.19
N ALA A 89 -11.17 18.16 -4.88
CA ALA A 89 -10.81 18.28 -6.30
C ALA A 89 -9.28 18.37 -6.46
N GLU A 90 -8.75 17.74 -7.52
CA GLU A 90 -7.32 17.75 -7.86
C GLU A 90 -6.88 19.08 -8.49
N SER A 91 -7.09 20.20 -7.78
CA SER A 91 -6.64 21.53 -8.20
C SER A 91 -6.22 22.38 -7.01
N PRO A 92 -5.38 23.42 -7.21
CA PRO A 92 -5.01 24.36 -6.15
C PRO A 92 -6.22 24.99 -5.45
N GLU A 93 -7.25 25.35 -6.22
CA GLU A 93 -8.50 25.92 -5.70
C GLU A 93 -9.28 24.87 -4.90
N GLY A 94 -9.32 23.62 -5.38
CA GLY A 94 -9.94 22.49 -4.69
C GLY A 94 -9.31 22.23 -3.33
N VAL A 95 -7.98 22.23 -3.26
CA VAL A 95 -7.23 22.09 -2.01
C VAL A 95 -7.50 23.25 -1.06
N SER A 96 -7.43 24.49 -1.53
CA SER A 96 -7.68 25.67 -0.71
C SER A 96 -9.10 25.68 -0.12
N SER A 97 -10.09 25.31 -0.93
CA SER A 97 -11.49 25.20 -0.51
C SER A 97 -11.65 24.13 0.58
N TYR A 98 -11.12 22.93 0.33
CA TYR A 98 -11.21 21.81 1.26
C TYR A 98 -10.58 22.13 2.62
N LEU A 99 -9.35 22.67 2.63
CA LEU A 99 -8.66 23.02 3.87
C LEU A 99 -9.36 24.14 4.64
N SER A 100 -9.99 25.09 3.94
CA SER A 100 -10.75 26.17 4.57
C SER A 100 -12.00 25.63 5.27
N SER A 101 -12.72 24.70 4.64
CA SER A 101 -13.93 24.09 5.21
C SER A 101 -13.65 23.06 6.31
N HIS A 102 -12.45 22.47 6.35
CA HIS A 102 -12.09 21.40 7.29
C HIS A 102 -11.05 21.80 8.34
N SER A 103 -10.72 23.09 8.45
CA SER A 103 -9.63 23.62 9.29
C SER A 103 -9.66 23.19 10.78
N GLU A 104 -10.83 22.98 11.38
CA GLU A 104 -10.94 22.57 12.79
C GLU A 104 -10.73 21.06 13.02
N SER A 105 -10.79 20.25 11.96
CA SER A 105 -10.74 18.78 12.00
C SER A 105 -9.41 18.18 11.56
N LEU A 106 -8.48 19.03 11.13
CA LEU A 106 -7.11 18.68 10.72
C LEU A 106 -6.16 18.69 11.93
#